data_AF-A0A0B1SJC7-F1
#
_entry.id   AF-A0A0B1SJC7-F1
#
_cell.length_a   1.000
_cell.length_b   1.000
_cell.length_c   1.000
_cell.angle_alpha   90.00
_cell.angle_beta   90.00
_cell.angle_gamma   90.00
#
_symmetry.space_group_name_H-M   'P 1'
#
loop_
_entity.id
_entity.type
_entity.pdbx_description
1 polymer ?
#
loop_
_entity_poly.entity_id
_entity_poly.type
_entity_poly.pdbx_seq_one_letter_code
_entity_poly.pdbx_strand_id
1 'polypeptide(L)'
;MLAGASLQPFLLVGFLIMCVFCTITTLLSSVIMYNHKATYRKVILSITACVVPFMACGTAFGLIFLLGVTFSPILNVTPFLVLAISVDDSFLMVHSWNRIESDELLSSKPRPEKMVQVLIETGPAITISAFTNILAFGIGAYSSPPEIRLFCIGNAACIFHGHDLPTVFPFPVTFYTAIMALLADSPLPYNEKQEPSRIKVTVGEFLRWYTCFISDWRKSLAVMMVWTVYVGGAIVVCRSDTWEYNATFLFRKCLRLDSSRKLAFWRKS
;
A
#
# COMPACT_ATOMS: atom_id res chain seq x y z
N MET A 1 16.33 -20.09 11.63
CA MET A 1 16.61 -19.99 10.18
C MET A 1 15.58 -20.76 9.33
N LEU A 2 15.09 -21.94 9.74
CA LEU A 2 14.09 -22.73 8.98
C LEU A 2 12.75 -22.01 8.69
N ALA A 3 12.22 -21.22 9.64
CA ALA A 3 10.95 -20.51 9.45
C ALA A 3 11.01 -19.38 8.39
N GLY A 4 12.20 -18.83 8.11
CA GLY A 4 12.37 -17.81 7.06
C GLY A 4 12.33 -18.42 5.67
N ALA A 5 12.88 -19.62 5.50
CA ALA A 5 12.91 -20.35 4.22
C ALA A 5 11.51 -20.81 3.78
N SER A 6 10.64 -21.17 4.72
CA SER A 6 9.25 -21.52 4.40
C SER A 6 8.40 -20.34 3.91
N LEU A 7 8.80 -19.09 4.22
CA LEU A 7 8.05 -17.89 3.83
C LEU A 7 8.42 -17.40 2.41
N GLN A 8 9.65 -17.68 1.96
CA GLN A 8 10.15 -17.29 0.64
C GLN A 8 9.26 -17.68 -0.55
N PRO A 9 8.72 -18.91 -0.66
CA PRO A 9 7.87 -19.26 -1.80
C PRO A 9 6.56 -18.47 -1.82
N PHE A 10 5.97 -18.18 -0.65
CA PHE A 10 4.75 -17.37 -0.57
C PHE A 10 4.99 -15.91 -1.01
N LEU A 11 6.16 -15.36 -0.66
CA LEU A 11 6.55 -14.00 -1.07
C LEU A 11 6.78 -13.92 -2.57
N LEU A 12 7.41 -14.93 -3.17
CA LEU A 12 7.62 -14.98 -4.61
C LEU A 12 6.29 -15.07 -5.37
N VAL A 13 5.38 -15.94 -4.92
CA VAL A 13 4.04 -16.07 -5.51
C VAL A 13 3.25 -14.77 -5.38
N GLY A 14 3.28 -14.12 -4.21
CA GLY A 14 2.64 -12.82 -3.99
C GLY A 14 3.18 -11.73 -4.92
N PHE A 15 4.50 -11.67 -5.11
CA PHE A 15 5.13 -10.75 -6.04
C PHE A 15 4.70 -10.97 -7.49
N LEU A 16 4.66 -12.23 -7.95
CA LEU A 16 4.22 -12.55 -9.30
C LEU A 16 2.75 -12.17 -9.52
N ILE A 17 1.88 -12.46 -8.55
CA ILE A 17 0.46 -12.08 -8.60
C ILE A 17 0.32 -10.57 -8.69
N MET A 18 1.05 -9.80 -7.87
CA MET A 18 1.01 -8.34 -7.91
C MET A 18 1.52 -7.77 -9.24
N CYS A 19 2.59 -8.32 -9.80
CA CYS A 19 3.10 -7.90 -11.13
C CYS A 19 2.08 -8.17 -12.24
N VAL A 20 1.47 -9.36 -12.26
CA VAL A 20 0.45 -9.74 -13.25
C VAL A 20 -0.79 -8.86 -13.08
N PHE A 21 -1.26 -8.68 -11.85
CA PHE A 21 -2.39 -7.80 -11.57
C PHE A 21 -2.09 -6.35 -11.97
N CYS A 22 -0.88 -5.86 -11.71
CA CYS A 22 -0.49 -4.49 -12.01
C CYS A 22 -0.45 -4.25 -13.53
N THR A 23 0.18 -5.16 -14.27
CA THR A 23 0.27 -5.10 -15.74
C THR A 23 -1.10 -5.24 -16.39
N ILE A 24 -1.95 -6.16 -15.91
CA ILE A 24 -3.33 -6.28 -16.40
C ILE A 24 -4.12 -5.00 -16.11
N THR A 25 -4.06 -4.45 -14.90
CA THR A 25 -4.86 -3.27 -14.53
C THR A 25 -4.42 -2.01 -15.27
N THR A 26 -3.11 -1.81 -15.49
CA THR A 26 -2.60 -0.71 -16.30
C THR A 26 -2.97 -0.86 -17.78
N LEU A 27 -2.91 -2.09 -18.32
CA LEU A 27 -3.36 -2.38 -19.69
C LEU A 27 -4.86 -2.19 -19.85
N LEU A 28 -5.67 -2.71 -18.93
CA LEU A 28 -7.12 -2.51 -18.90
C LEU A 28 -7.44 -1.01 -18.79
N SER A 29 -6.80 -0.27 -17.89
CA SER A 29 -7.00 1.18 -17.78
C SER A 29 -6.67 1.89 -19.09
N SER A 30 -5.54 1.57 -19.73
CA SER A 30 -5.15 2.20 -20.99
C SER A 30 -6.06 1.83 -22.16
N VAL A 31 -6.48 0.57 -22.26
CA VAL A 31 -7.26 0.05 -23.39
C VAL A 31 -8.74 0.38 -23.22
N ILE A 32 -9.29 0.26 -22.01
CA ILE A 32 -10.73 0.38 -21.75
C ILE A 32 -11.15 1.82 -21.48
N MET A 33 -10.39 2.57 -20.67
CA MET A 33 -10.80 3.92 -20.25
C MET A 33 -10.44 4.99 -21.29
N TYR A 34 -9.36 4.76 -22.03
CA TYR A 34 -8.76 5.77 -22.91
C TYR A 34 -8.62 5.32 -24.37
N ASN A 35 -9.11 4.13 -24.74
CA ASN A 35 -9.06 3.54 -26.10
C ASN A 35 -7.67 3.62 -26.76
N HIS A 36 -6.63 3.69 -25.94
CA HIS A 36 -5.27 3.84 -26.42
C HIS A 36 -4.72 2.46 -26.77
N LYS A 37 -4.00 2.34 -27.89
CA LYS A 37 -3.29 1.09 -28.21
C LYS A 37 -2.41 0.70 -27.02
N ALA A 38 -2.51 -0.56 -26.59
CA ALA A 38 -1.63 -1.15 -25.59
C ALA A 38 -0.17 -1.00 -26.06
N THR A 39 0.47 0.06 -25.59
CA THR A 39 1.81 0.42 -26.04
C THR A 39 2.81 -0.20 -25.08
N TYR A 40 3.87 -0.78 -25.62
CA TYR A 40 4.96 -1.39 -24.85
C TYR A 40 5.49 -0.47 -23.73
N ARG A 41 5.47 0.86 -23.93
CA ARG A 41 5.84 1.88 -22.95
C ARG A 41 5.03 1.82 -21.64
N LYS A 42 3.71 1.55 -21.72
CA LYS A 42 2.85 1.45 -20.52
C LYS A 42 3.12 0.17 -19.72
N VAL A 43 3.48 -0.91 -20.42
CA VAL A 43 3.92 -2.16 -19.78
C VAL A 43 5.23 -1.94 -19.03
N ILE A 44 6.21 -1.26 -19.66
CA ILE A 44 7.46 -0.89 -18.98
C ILE A 44 7.17 -0.08 -17.72
N LEU A 45 6.28 0.91 -17.82
CA LEU A 45 5.93 1.78 -16.70
C LEU A 45 5.29 1.01 -15.52
N SER A 46 4.46 0.01 -15.81
CA SER A 46 3.91 -0.90 -14.78
C SER A 46 4.98 -1.80 -14.15
N ILE A 47 5.92 -2.32 -14.96
CA ILE A 47 7.05 -3.11 -14.45
C ILE A 47 7.96 -2.23 -13.57
N THR A 48 8.25 -1.01 -13.99
CA THR A 48 9.01 -0.04 -13.21
C THR A 48 8.35 0.23 -11.86
N ALA A 49 7.02 0.42 -11.82
CA ALA A 49 6.27 0.60 -10.57
C ALA A 49 6.50 -0.56 -9.58
N CYS A 50 6.70 -1.79 -10.09
CA CYS A 50 6.96 -2.95 -9.26
C CYS A 50 8.44 -3.06 -8.84
N VAL A 51 9.39 -2.62 -9.66
CA VAL A 51 10.85 -2.73 -9.40
C VAL A 51 11.34 -1.67 -8.41
N VAL A 52 10.80 -0.46 -8.49
CA VAL A 52 11.20 0.69 -7.65
C VAL A 52 11.13 0.39 -6.13
N PRO A 53 10.08 -0.26 -5.60
CA PRO A 53 10.01 -0.69 -4.21
C PRO A 53 11.14 -1.63 -3.78
N PHE A 54 11.58 -2.54 -4.65
CA PHE A 54 12.68 -3.46 -4.32
C PHE A 54 14.01 -2.74 -4.28
N MET A 55 14.24 -1.78 -5.17
CA MET A 55 15.42 -0.92 -5.10
C MET A 55 15.44 -0.14 -3.78
N ALA A 56 14.30 0.45 -3.39
CA ALA A 56 14.15 1.17 -2.13
C ALA A 56 14.35 0.28 -0.90
N CYS A 57 13.80 -0.94 -0.92
CA CYS A 57 14.01 -1.90 0.17
C CYS A 57 15.47 -2.38 0.24
N GLY A 58 16.12 -2.59 -0.91
CA GLY A 58 17.52 -3.00 -0.98
C GLY A 58 18.45 -1.93 -0.40
N THR A 59 18.27 -0.67 -0.76
CA THR A 59 19.04 0.44 -0.19
C THR A 59 18.75 0.60 1.30
N ALA A 60 17.48 0.47 1.71
CA ALA A 60 17.09 0.62 3.09
C ALA A 60 17.65 -0.46 4.02
N PHE A 61 17.54 -1.71 3.60
CA PHE A 61 18.13 -2.83 4.31
C PHE A 61 19.65 -2.75 4.33
N GLY A 62 20.27 -2.33 3.23
CA GLY A 62 21.71 -2.08 3.19
C GLY A 62 22.14 -1.08 4.28
N LEU A 63 21.45 0.05 4.40
CA LEU A 63 21.75 1.07 5.40
C LEU A 63 21.46 0.61 6.83
N ILE A 64 20.35 -0.10 7.06
CA ILE A 64 20.00 -0.66 8.37
C ILE A 64 21.04 -1.71 8.83
N PHE A 65 21.52 -2.57 7.92
CA PHE A 65 22.55 -3.56 8.26
C PHE A 65 23.92 -2.93 8.49
N LEU A 66 24.26 -1.84 7.78
CA LEU A 66 25.47 -1.07 8.07
C LEU A 66 25.44 -0.43 9.45
N LEU A 67 24.26 -0.04 9.95
CA LEU A 67 24.07 0.46 11.32
C LEU A 67 24.09 -0.65 12.40
N GLY A 68 24.37 -1.91 12.02
CA GLY A 68 24.56 -3.02 12.95
C GLY A 68 23.27 -3.69 13.44
N VAL A 69 22.15 -3.46 12.76
CA VAL A 69 20.87 -4.07 13.12
C VAL A 69 20.83 -5.54 12.70
N THR A 70 20.32 -6.41 13.57
CA THR A 70 20.26 -7.86 13.32
C THR A 70 19.19 -8.25 12.32
N PHE A 71 19.47 -9.24 11.48
CA PHE A 71 18.50 -9.78 10.52
C PHE A 71 17.40 -10.56 11.26
N SER A 72 16.13 -10.21 10.99
CA SER A 72 14.96 -10.95 11.47
C SER A 72 14.10 -11.44 10.30
N PRO A 73 13.58 -12.69 10.34
CA PRO A 73 12.75 -13.25 9.28
C PRO A 73 11.49 -12.43 8.94
N ILE A 74 10.99 -11.63 9.89
CA ILE A 74 9.83 -10.74 9.69
C ILE A 74 10.11 -9.66 8.63
N LEU A 75 11.37 -9.26 8.43
CA LEU A 75 11.79 -8.27 7.44
C LEU A 75 11.56 -8.76 6.00
N ASN A 76 11.41 -10.08 5.80
CA ASN A 76 11.07 -10.62 4.48
C ASN A 76 9.68 -10.19 4.00
N VAL A 77 8.80 -9.73 4.91
CA VAL A 77 7.45 -9.24 4.57
C VAL A 77 7.46 -7.76 4.14
N THR A 78 8.43 -6.97 4.61
CA THR A 78 8.59 -5.54 4.28
C THR A 78 8.54 -5.24 2.77
N PRO A 79 9.27 -5.94 1.87
CA PRO A 79 9.22 -5.62 0.43
C PRO A 79 7.82 -5.80 -0.16
N PHE A 80 7.01 -6.73 0.35
CA PHE A 80 5.63 -6.89 -0.09
C PHE A 80 4.75 -5.73 0.38
N LEU A 81 4.93 -5.29 1.64
CA LEU A 81 4.20 -4.15 2.19
C LEU A 81 4.54 -2.86 1.42
N VAL A 82 5.83 -2.59 1.20
CA VAL A 82 6.30 -1.38 0.51
C VAL A 82 5.87 -1.40 -0.97
N LEU A 83 5.86 -2.58 -1.59
CA LEU A 83 5.32 -2.76 -2.94
C LEU A 83 3.85 -2.35 -3.00
N ALA A 84 3.01 -2.82 -2.07
CA ALA A 84 1.59 -2.49 -2.05
C ALA A 84 1.35 -0.97 -1.97
N ILE A 85 2.09 -0.26 -1.11
CA ILE A 85 1.99 1.20 -1.00
C ILE A 85 2.44 1.87 -2.31
N SER A 86 3.61 1.51 -2.83
CA SER A 86 4.17 2.18 -4.00
C SER A 86 3.39 1.91 -5.29
N VAL A 87 2.77 0.74 -5.42
CA VAL A 87 1.95 0.39 -6.57
C VAL A 87 0.66 1.22 -6.56
N ASP A 88 0.05 1.46 -5.39
CA ASP A 88 -1.11 2.35 -5.24
C ASP A 88 -0.79 3.78 -5.72
N ASP A 89 0.32 4.35 -5.24
CA ASP A 89 0.80 5.67 -5.65
C ASP A 89 1.05 5.75 -7.17
N SER A 90 1.70 4.72 -7.72
CA SER A 90 2.00 4.62 -9.15
C SER A 90 0.72 4.55 -10.00
N PHE A 91 -0.27 3.78 -9.55
CA PHE A 91 -1.57 3.68 -10.23
C PHE A 91 -2.31 4.99 -10.25
N LEU A 92 -2.32 5.72 -9.13
CA LEU A 92 -2.93 7.03 -9.03
C LEU A 92 -2.30 8.01 -10.03
N MET A 93 -0.98 8.04 -10.12
CA MET A 93 -0.25 8.87 -11.09
C MET A 93 -0.57 8.48 -12.54
N VAL A 94 -0.61 7.18 -12.87
CA VAL A 94 -0.92 6.71 -14.23
C VAL A 94 -2.34 7.07 -14.62
N HIS A 95 -3.27 6.94 -13.69
CA HIS A 95 -4.66 7.29 -13.92
C HIS A 95 -4.82 8.78 -14.20
N SER A 96 -4.19 9.65 -13.39
CA SER A 96 -4.17 11.10 -13.61
C SER A 96 -3.50 11.47 -14.94
N TRP A 97 -2.38 10.84 -15.29
CA TRP A 97 -1.69 11.06 -16.58
C TRP A 97 -2.61 10.74 -17.76
N ASN A 98 -3.24 9.57 -17.76
CA ASN A 98 -4.14 9.19 -18.85
C ASN A 98 -5.35 10.14 -18.93
N ARG A 99 -5.84 10.64 -17.78
CA ARG A 99 -6.93 11.63 -17.72
C ARG A 99 -6.54 12.94 -18.40
N ILE A 100 -5.34 13.43 -18.12
CA ILE A 100 -4.78 14.64 -18.74
C ILE A 100 -4.51 14.44 -20.24
N GLU A 101 -4.06 13.24 -20.65
CA GLU A 101 -3.86 12.90 -22.06
C GLU A 101 -5.17 12.88 -22.85
N SER A 102 -6.28 12.54 -22.21
CA SER A 102 -7.64 12.56 -22.79
C SER A 102 -8.28 13.94 -22.87
N ASP A 103 -7.77 14.92 -22.12
CA ASP A 103 -8.25 16.29 -22.16
C ASP A 103 -7.59 17.03 -23.32
N GLU A 104 -8.41 17.46 -24.28
CA GLU A 104 -8.00 18.12 -25.51
C GLU A 104 -7.14 19.39 -25.27
N LEU A 105 -7.47 20.17 -24.24
CA LEU A 105 -6.75 21.40 -23.93
C LEU A 105 -5.38 21.10 -23.31
N LEU A 106 -5.29 20.07 -22.47
CA LEU A 106 -4.07 19.72 -21.76
C LEU A 106 -3.16 18.78 -22.57
N SER A 107 -3.70 18.03 -23.52
CA SER A 107 -2.93 17.11 -24.38
C SER A 107 -1.97 17.85 -25.32
N SER A 108 -2.29 19.10 -25.70
CA SER A 108 -1.42 19.95 -26.52
C SER A 108 -0.21 20.53 -25.78
N LYS A 109 -0.22 20.51 -24.44
CA LYS A 109 0.83 21.11 -23.61
C LYS A 109 2.13 20.30 -23.64
N PRO A 110 3.30 20.93 -23.42
CA PRO A 110 4.58 20.23 -23.35
C PRO A 110 4.62 19.23 -22.17
N ARG A 111 5.40 18.16 -22.30
CA ARG A 111 5.59 17.11 -21.27
C ARG A 111 5.79 17.62 -19.83
N PRO A 112 6.66 18.60 -19.54
CA PRO A 112 6.85 19.08 -18.17
C PRO A 112 5.57 19.67 -17.58
N GLU A 113 4.78 20.38 -18.39
CA GLU A 113 3.53 21.00 -17.95
C GLU A 113 2.46 19.94 -17.64
N LYS A 114 2.39 18.85 -18.44
CA LYS A 114 1.54 17.70 -18.14
C LYS A 114 1.95 17.02 -16.83
N MET A 115 3.26 16.85 -16.61
CA MET A 115 3.77 16.25 -15.38
C MET A 115 3.47 17.11 -14.14
N VAL A 116 3.58 18.44 -14.26
CA VAL A 116 3.18 19.36 -13.20
C VAL A 116 1.71 19.19 -12.85
N GLN A 117 0.82 19.07 -13.85
CA GLN A 117 -0.61 18.83 -13.61
C GLN A 117 -0.87 17.49 -12.90
N VAL A 118 -0.18 16.41 -13.29
CA VAL A 118 -0.27 15.11 -12.60
C VAL A 118 0.17 15.24 -11.15
N LEU A 119 1.29 15.91 -10.88
CA LEU A 119 1.81 16.09 -9.53
C LEU A 119 0.93 17.00 -8.67
N ILE A 120 0.26 18.00 -9.26
CA ILE A 120 -0.70 18.85 -8.54
C ILE A 120 -1.93 18.04 -8.12
N GLU A 121 -2.43 17.15 -8.98
CA GLU A 121 -3.59 16.32 -8.66
C GLU A 121 -3.28 15.18 -7.68
N THR A 122 -2.13 14.51 -7.85
CA THR A 122 -1.81 13.26 -7.14
C THR A 122 -0.83 13.47 -5.98
N GLY A 123 0.01 14.50 -6.03
CA GLY A 123 1.03 14.78 -5.03
C GLY A 123 0.50 14.94 -3.60
N PRO A 124 -0.60 15.68 -3.35
CA PRO A 124 -1.17 15.78 -2.01
C PRO A 124 -1.60 14.42 -1.44
N ALA A 125 -2.24 13.58 -2.25
CA ALA A 125 -2.70 12.26 -1.84
C ALA A 125 -1.52 11.33 -1.47
N ILE A 126 -0.49 11.28 -2.34
CA ILE A 126 0.73 10.49 -2.11
C ILE A 126 1.47 10.97 -0.85
N THR A 127 1.55 12.28 -0.64
CA THR A 127 2.22 12.86 0.55
C THR A 127 1.49 12.49 1.83
N ILE A 128 0.16 12.58 1.84
CA ILE A 128 -0.66 12.18 3.00
C ILE A 128 -0.51 10.69 3.27
N SER A 129 -0.54 9.85 2.22
CA SER A 129 -0.30 8.40 2.33
C SER A 129 1.07 8.11 2.94
N ALA A 130 2.14 8.72 2.43
CA ALA A 130 3.49 8.54 2.95
C ALA A 130 3.60 8.99 4.42
N PHE A 131 3.05 10.16 4.76
CA PHE A 131 3.09 10.70 6.12
C PHE A 131 2.34 9.80 7.11
N THR A 132 1.14 9.35 6.75
CA THR A 132 0.35 8.44 7.60
C THR A 132 1.04 7.09 7.78
N ASN A 133 1.67 6.53 6.74
CA ASN A 133 2.47 5.31 6.85
C ASN A 133 3.67 5.50 7.78
N ILE A 134 4.42 6.59 7.65
CA ILE A 134 5.56 6.90 8.54
C ILE A 134 5.10 7.02 10.00
N LEU A 135 3.98 7.71 10.26
CA LEU A 135 3.43 7.82 11.61
C LEU A 135 2.97 6.46 12.16
N ALA A 136 2.27 5.66 11.36
CA ALA A 136 1.81 4.33 11.76
C ALA A 136 2.98 3.41 12.10
N PHE A 137 4.04 3.39 11.27
CA PHE A 137 5.24 2.63 11.57
C PHE A 137 6.05 3.23 12.72
N GLY A 138 6.07 4.55 12.90
CA GLY A 138 6.71 5.21 14.04
C GLY A 138 6.06 4.82 15.37
N ILE A 139 4.73 4.88 15.46
CA ILE A 139 3.97 4.43 16.64
C ILE A 139 4.16 2.93 16.85
N GLY A 140 4.15 2.14 15.75
CA GLY A 140 4.44 0.71 15.78
C GLY A 140 5.85 0.41 16.32
N ALA A 141 6.86 1.18 15.94
CA ALA A 141 8.23 1.02 16.43
C ALA A 141 8.37 1.38 17.92
N TYR A 142 7.55 2.31 18.43
CA TYR A 142 7.57 2.67 19.85
C TYR A 142 6.84 1.64 20.73
N SER A 143 5.62 1.26 20.36
CA SER A 143 4.73 0.48 21.22
C SER A 143 4.89 -1.04 21.10
N SER A 144 5.53 -1.56 20.06
CA SER A 144 5.49 -3.00 19.75
C SER A 144 6.58 -3.83 20.46
N PRO A 145 6.42 -5.15 20.55
CA PRO A 145 7.48 -6.09 20.93
C PRO A 145 8.72 -6.02 20.02
N PRO A 146 9.91 -6.46 20.48
CA PRO A 146 11.17 -6.25 19.76
C PRO A 146 11.20 -6.77 18.33
N GLU A 147 10.55 -7.89 18.05
CA GLU A 147 10.49 -8.47 16.70
C GLU A 147 9.70 -7.59 15.73
N ILE A 148 8.59 -6.99 16.20
CA ILE A 148 7.71 -6.12 15.40
C ILE A 148 8.32 -4.72 15.29
N ARG A 149 9.05 -4.25 16.30
CA ARG A 149 9.77 -2.96 16.22
C ARG A 149 10.75 -2.92 15.06
N LEU A 150 11.52 -4.00 14.89
CA LEU A 150 12.46 -4.10 13.78
C LEU A 150 11.75 -4.08 12.42
N PHE A 151 10.60 -4.76 12.31
CA PHE A 151 9.75 -4.67 11.13
C PHE A 151 9.28 -3.23 10.86
N CYS A 152 8.77 -2.54 11.88
CA CYS A 152 8.30 -1.16 11.76
C CYS A 152 9.44 -0.19 11.37
N ILE A 153 10.62 -0.31 11.99
CA ILE A 153 11.80 0.48 11.63
C ILE A 153 12.22 0.20 10.18
N GLY A 154 12.22 -1.07 9.76
CA GLY A 154 12.51 -1.45 8.38
C GLY A 154 11.56 -0.81 7.37
N ASN A 155 10.24 -0.90 7.60
CA ASN A 155 9.24 -0.28 6.71
C ASN A 155 9.34 1.25 6.74
N ALA A 156 9.48 1.86 7.91
CA ALA A 156 9.66 3.30 8.05
C ALA A 156 10.89 3.77 7.26
N ALA A 157 12.02 3.07 7.36
CA ALA A 157 13.21 3.40 6.61
C ALA A 157 12.99 3.25 5.09
N CYS A 158 12.35 2.19 4.61
CA CYS A 158 12.06 2.04 3.17
C CYS A 158 11.24 3.20 2.60
N ILE A 159 10.27 3.70 3.36
CA ILE A 159 9.41 4.82 2.96
C ILE A 159 10.14 6.16 3.13
N PHE A 160 10.99 6.28 4.16
CA PHE A 160 11.67 7.51 4.56
C PHE A 160 13.02 7.74 3.87
N HIS A 161 13.61 6.75 3.19
CA HIS A 161 14.84 6.92 2.40
C HIS A 161 14.64 8.02 1.35
N GLY A 162 15.01 9.24 1.71
CA GLY A 162 14.66 10.45 0.97
C GLY A 162 14.69 11.76 1.78
N HIS A 163 14.75 11.72 3.12
CA HIS A 163 14.72 12.96 3.92
C HIS A 163 16.09 13.65 4.16
N ASP A 164 17.20 13.10 3.64
CA ASP A 164 18.52 13.78 3.74
C ASP A 164 18.71 14.92 2.71
N LEU A 165 17.69 15.26 1.91
CA LEU A 165 17.72 16.38 0.97
C LEU A 165 16.36 17.11 1.01
N PRO A 166 16.29 18.45 0.89
CA PRO A 166 15.07 19.24 1.06
C PRO A 166 14.06 19.11 -0.11
N THR A 167 13.94 17.93 -0.69
CA THR A 167 12.99 17.61 -1.75
C THR A 167 11.74 16.98 -1.15
N VAL A 168 10.58 17.56 -1.46
CA VAL A 168 9.24 17.25 -0.93
C VAL A 168 8.80 15.79 -1.12
N PHE A 169 9.46 15.00 -1.98
CA PHE A 169 9.06 13.63 -2.33
C PHE A 169 10.13 12.59 -2.01
N PRO A 170 9.75 11.41 -1.49
CA PRO A 170 10.68 10.32 -1.23
C PRO A 170 11.33 9.81 -2.53
N PHE A 171 12.57 9.31 -2.44
CA PHE A 171 13.38 8.88 -3.59
C PHE A 171 12.65 7.93 -4.57
N PRO A 172 11.85 6.95 -4.12
CA PRO A 172 11.12 6.04 -5.01
C PRO A 172 10.10 6.77 -5.89
N VAL A 173 9.35 7.72 -5.32
CA VAL A 173 8.35 8.52 -6.05
C VAL A 173 9.03 9.42 -7.08
N THR A 174 10.16 10.03 -6.72
CA THR A 174 10.92 10.88 -7.65
C THR A 174 11.45 10.09 -8.85
N PHE A 175 12.01 8.90 -8.60
CA PHE A 175 12.51 8.03 -9.66
C PHE A 175 11.38 7.52 -10.57
N TYR A 176 10.24 7.14 -9.99
CA TYR A 176 9.06 6.76 -10.78
C TYR A 176 8.52 7.92 -11.63
N THR A 177 8.43 9.12 -11.05
CA THR A 177 8.02 10.35 -11.75
C THR A 177 8.94 10.65 -12.93
N ALA A 178 10.26 10.49 -12.77
CA ALA A 178 11.22 10.68 -13.85
C ALA A 178 11.02 9.68 -14.99
N ILE A 179 10.81 8.40 -14.67
CA ILE A 179 10.54 7.37 -15.70
C ILE A 179 9.19 7.63 -16.38
N MET A 180 8.17 8.04 -15.63
CA MET A 180 6.90 8.46 -16.20
C MET A 180 7.08 9.65 -17.15
N ALA A 181 7.85 10.67 -16.79
CA ALA A 181 8.10 11.81 -17.67
C ALA A 181 8.78 11.42 -18.99
N LEU A 182 9.58 10.35 -18.98
CA LEU A 182 10.27 9.83 -20.17
C LEU A 182 9.40 8.90 -21.02
N LEU A 183 8.62 8.02 -20.38
CA LEU A 183 7.92 6.92 -21.05
C LEU A 183 6.41 7.13 -21.23
N ALA A 184 5.80 8.03 -20.47
CA ALA A 184 4.35 8.21 -20.49
C ALA A 184 3.83 8.93 -21.73
N ASP A 185 4.72 9.53 -22.52
CA ASP A 185 4.35 10.18 -23.76
C ASP A 185 3.98 9.13 -24.81
N SER A 186 2.71 9.09 -25.17
CA SER A 186 2.21 8.25 -26.25
C SER A 186 2.03 9.12 -27.50
N PRO A 187 2.75 8.83 -28.60
CA PRO A 187 2.48 9.53 -29.86
C PRO A 187 1.19 8.95 -30.44
N LEU A 188 0.05 9.56 -30.17
CA LEU A 188 -1.15 9.34 -30.99
C LEU A 188 -1.58 10.63 -31.69
N PRO A 189 -1.96 10.53 -32.98
CA PRO A 189 -2.61 11.62 -33.67
C PRO A 189 -3.99 11.83 -33.04
N TYR A 190 -4.29 13.11 -32.81
CA TYR A 190 -5.47 13.68 -32.16
C TYR A 190 -6.84 13.39 -32.85
N ASN A 191 -6.93 12.52 -33.84
CA ASN A 191 -8.17 12.30 -34.59
C ASN A 191 -8.79 10.93 -34.32
N GLU A 192 -9.61 10.84 -33.27
CA GLU A 192 -10.91 10.18 -33.36
C GLU A 192 -11.75 10.55 -32.12
N LYS A 193 -12.89 11.21 -32.33
CA LYS A 193 -13.96 11.28 -31.32
C LYS A 193 -14.45 9.86 -31.09
N GLN A 194 -13.86 9.17 -30.12
CA GLN A 194 -14.10 7.74 -29.94
C GLN A 194 -15.24 7.52 -28.96
N GLU A 195 -16.22 6.72 -29.39
CA GLU A 195 -17.38 6.33 -28.59
C GLU A 195 -16.95 5.74 -27.24
N PRO A 196 -17.68 6.04 -26.15
CA PRO A 196 -17.38 5.47 -24.85
C PRO A 196 -17.44 3.94 -24.96
N SER A 197 -16.37 3.27 -24.53
CA SER A 197 -16.35 1.81 -24.47
C SER A 197 -17.57 1.30 -23.69
N ARG A 198 -18.20 0.21 -24.15
CA ARG A 198 -19.42 -0.36 -23.53
C ARG A 198 -19.29 -0.51 -22.01
N ILE A 199 -18.10 -0.85 -21.53
CA ILE A 199 -17.77 -1.00 -20.11
C ILE A 199 -17.87 0.33 -19.37
N LYS A 200 -17.37 1.45 -19.93
CA LYS A 200 -17.46 2.78 -19.29
C LYS A 200 -18.92 3.20 -19.10
N VAL A 201 -19.78 2.87 -20.06
CA VAL A 201 -21.23 3.12 -19.96
C VAL A 201 -21.84 2.27 -18.86
N THR A 202 -21.61 0.95 -18.86
CA THR A 202 -22.14 0.04 -17.82
C THR A 202 -21.64 0.38 -16.41
N VAL A 203 -20.34 0.67 -16.26
CA VAL A 203 -19.75 1.09 -14.99
C VAL A 203 -20.33 2.42 -14.55
N GLY A 204 -20.53 3.37 -15.48
CA GLY A 204 -21.17 4.64 -15.21
C GLY A 204 -22.62 4.51 -14.74
N GLU A 205 -23.41 3.61 -15.36
CA GLU A 205 -24.77 3.30 -14.93
C GLU A 205 -24.81 2.68 -13.54
N PHE A 206 -23.91 1.72 -13.27
CA PHE A 206 -23.78 1.11 -11.95
C PHE A 206 -23.38 2.12 -10.87
N LEU A 207 -22.38 2.97 -11.16
CA LEU A 207 -21.93 4.03 -10.24
C LEU A 207 -23.05 5.04 -9.99
N ARG A 208 -23.83 5.42 -11.00
CA ARG A 208 -24.99 6.32 -10.83
C ARG A 208 -26.05 5.67 -9.95
N TRP A 209 -26.38 4.41 -10.20
CA TRP A 209 -27.31 3.65 -9.36
C TRP A 209 -26.83 3.58 -7.91
N TYR A 210 -25.56 3.25 -7.68
CA TYR A 210 -24.94 3.19 -6.36
C TYR A 210 -24.94 4.55 -5.66
N THR A 211 -24.61 5.63 -6.38
CA THR A 211 -24.59 7.00 -5.84
C THR A 211 -26.00 7.45 -5.45
N CYS A 212 -27.02 7.18 -6.29
CA CYS A 212 -28.41 7.44 -5.93
C CYS A 212 -28.85 6.63 -4.71
N PHE A 213 -28.43 5.36 -4.60
CA PHE A 213 -28.73 4.51 -3.46
C PHE A 213 -28.14 5.05 -2.15
N ILE A 214 -26.89 5.53 -2.18
CA ILE A 214 -26.23 6.10 -1.00
C ILE A 214 -26.69 7.53 -0.68
N SER A 215 -27.02 8.34 -1.68
CA SER A 215 -27.47 9.72 -1.50
C SER A 215 -28.81 9.82 -0.76
N ASP A 216 -29.68 8.81 -0.91
CA ASP A 216 -30.94 8.72 -0.16
C ASP A 216 -30.69 8.65 1.35
N TRP A 217 -31.07 9.70 2.08
CA TRP A 217 -30.76 9.83 3.51
C TRP A 217 -31.26 8.64 4.36
N ARG A 218 -32.44 8.07 4.05
CA ARG A 218 -33.00 6.91 4.77
C ARG A 218 -32.15 5.65 4.58
N LYS A 219 -31.63 5.43 3.37
CA LYS A 219 -30.79 4.28 3.04
C LYS A 219 -29.39 4.47 3.60
N SER A 220 -28.83 5.67 3.47
CA SER A 220 -27.56 6.06 4.08
C SER A 220 -27.56 5.82 5.60
N LEU A 221 -28.64 6.23 6.29
CA LEU A 221 -28.77 6.06 7.73
C LEU A 221 -28.91 4.58 8.13
N ALA A 222 -29.60 3.77 7.33
CA ALA A 222 -29.65 2.32 7.52
C ALA A 222 -28.27 1.68 7.35
N VAL A 223 -27.50 2.07 6.32
CA VAL A 223 -26.13 1.59 6.10
C VAL A 223 -25.22 1.97 7.27
N MET A 224 -25.31 3.22 7.75
CA MET A 224 -24.56 3.68 8.93
C MET A 224 -24.93 2.87 10.18
N MET A 225 -26.23 2.58 10.39
CA MET A 225 -26.67 1.75 11.52
C MET A 225 -26.09 0.34 11.43
N VAL A 226 -26.16 -0.31 10.26
CA VAL A 226 -25.55 -1.64 10.05
C VAL A 226 -24.05 -1.60 10.31
N TRP A 227 -23.35 -0.56 9.84
CA TRP A 227 -21.91 -0.39 10.07
C TRP A 227 -21.59 -0.22 11.56
N THR A 228 -22.39 0.57 12.30
CA THR A 228 -22.21 0.73 13.76
C THR A 228 -22.49 -0.56 14.53
N VAL A 229 -23.47 -1.38 14.11
CA VAL A 229 -23.75 -2.68 14.71
C VAL A 229 -22.61 -3.65 14.43
N TYR A 230 -22.07 -3.66 13.21
CA TYR A 230 -20.91 -4.49 12.84
C TYR A 230 -19.68 -4.12 13.67
N VAL A 231 -19.35 -2.82 13.77
CA VAL A 231 -18.22 -2.34 14.56
C VAL A 231 -18.43 -2.59 16.05
N GLY A 232 -19.64 -2.33 16.57
CA GLY A 232 -19.99 -2.62 17.95
C GLY A 232 -19.88 -4.10 18.30
N GLY A 233 -20.35 -4.98 17.41
CA GLY A 233 -20.20 -6.42 17.52
C GLY A 233 -18.74 -6.85 17.56
N ALA A 234 -17.91 -6.32 16.65
CA ALA A 234 -16.47 -6.60 16.64
C ALA A 234 -15.77 -6.16 17.95
N ILE A 235 -16.13 -4.99 18.50
CA ILE A 235 -15.60 -4.51 19.78
C ILE A 235 -15.99 -5.46 20.92
N VAL A 236 -17.25 -5.90 20.97
CA VAL A 236 -17.74 -6.83 22.01
C VAL A 236 -17.01 -8.17 21.92
N VAL A 237 -16.86 -8.73 20.71
CA VAL A 237 -16.12 -9.98 20.48
C VAL A 237 -14.66 -9.84 20.93
N CYS A 238 -13.97 -8.79 20.51
CA CYS A 238 -12.60 -8.55 20.97
C CYS A 238 -12.49 -8.44 22.49
N ARG A 239 -13.46 -7.83 23.18
CA ARG A 239 -13.47 -7.77 24.66
C ARG A 239 -13.62 -9.15 25.28
N SER A 240 -14.43 -10.02 24.70
CA SER A 240 -14.60 -11.41 25.16
C SER A 240 -13.31 -12.21 25.02
N ASP A 241 -12.62 -12.11 23.87
CA ASP A 241 -11.33 -12.79 23.66
C ASP A 241 -10.26 -12.26 24.61
N THR A 242 -10.22 -10.94 24.83
CA THR A 242 -9.28 -10.33 25.78
C THR A 242 -9.50 -10.87 27.20
N TRP A 243 -10.74 -11.17 27.58
CA TRP A 243 -11.08 -11.75 28.87
C TRP A 243 -10.59 -13.19 29.01
N GLU A 244 -10.73 -14.02 27.97
CA GLU A 244 -10.18 -15.39 27.94
C GLU A 244 -8.64 -15.42 27.96
N TYR A 245 -7.97 -14.54 27.20
CA TYR A 245 -6.51 -14.44 27.24
C TYR A 245 -5.99 -13.96 28.60
N ASN A 246 -6.61 -12.94 29.21
CA ASN A 246 -6.22 -12.48 30.55
C ASN A 246 -6.50 -13.54 31.62
N ALA A 247 -7.65 -14.24 31.55
CA ALA A 247 -7.96 -15.32 32.47
C ALA A 247 -6.96 -16.48 32.35
N THR A 248 -6.61 -16.88 31.13
CA THR A 248 -5.62 -17.95 30.88
C THR A 248 -4.20 -17.55 31.30
N PHE A 249 -3.83 -16.29 31.08
CA PHE A 249 -2.54 -15.74 31.51
C PHE A 249 -2.45 -15.62 33.05
N LEU A 250 -3.50 -15.14 33.71
CA LEU A 250 -3.62 -15.11 35.17
C LEU A 250 -3.63 -16.51 35.78
N PHE A 251 -4.32 -17.48 35.16
CA PHE A 251 -4.35 -18.87 35.61
C PHE A 251 -2.96 -19.52 35.52
N ARG A 252 -2.22 -19.29 34.41
CA ARG A 252 -0.81 -19.72 34.28
C ARG A 252 0.13 -19.02 35.27
N LYS A 253 -0.14 -17.76 35.64
CA LYS A 253 0.66 -17.01 36.62
C LYS A 253 0.37 -17.51 38.05
N CYS A 254 -0.89 -17.82 38.38
CA CYS A 254 -1.28 -18.46 39.63
C CYS A 254 -0.70 -19.88 39.77
N LEU A 255 -0.75 -20.70 38.72
CA LEU A 255 -0.13 -22.04 38.73
C LEU A 255 1.39 -21.99 38.94
N ARG A 256 2.08 -20.98 38.38
CA ARG A 256 3.51 -20.77 38.60
C ARG A 256 3.83 -20.34 40.05
N LEU A 257 2.95 -19.55 40.67
CA LEU A 257 3.07 -19.13 42.07
C LEU A 257 2.77 -20.28 43.05
N ASP A 258 1.81 -21.16 42.74
CA ASP A 258 1.52 -22.35 43.55
C ASP A 258 2.65 -23.40 43.48
N SER A 259 3.21 -23.62 42.28
CA SER A 259 4.40 -24.48 42.11
C SER A 259 5.61 -23.95 42.87
N SER A 260 5.83 -22.63 42.87
CA SER A 260 6.92 -21.99 43.63
C SER A 260 6.74 -22.09 45.15
N ARG A 261 5.50 -22.05 45.67
CA ARG A 261 5.21 -22.26 47.10
C ARG A 261 5.36 -23.72 47.51
N LYS A 262 4.99 -24.68 46.67
CA LYS A 262 5.20 -26.12 46.92
C LYS A 262 6.68 -26.50 46.95
N LEU A 263 7.50 -25.88 46.09
CA LEU A 263 8.97 -26.05 46.11
C LEU A 263 9.62 -25.42 47.36
N ALA A 264 9.09 -24.31 47.88
CA ALA A 264 9.57 -23.71 49.13
C ALA A 264 9.21 -24.54 50.38
N PHE A 265 8.08 -25.27 50.35
CA PHE A 265 7.66 -26.18 51.43
C PHE A 265 8.55 -27.45 51.48
N TRP A 266 8.95 -27.99 50.33
CA TRP A 266 9.87 -29.14 50.24
C TRP A 266 11.34 -28.84 50.57
N ARG A 267 11.73 -27.57 50.72
CA ARG A 267 13.10 -27.17 51.08
C ARG A 267 13.29 -26.96 52.59
N LYS A 268 12.23 -27.14 53.38
CA LYS A 268 12.20 -26.88 54.83
C LYS A 268 11.87 -28.12 55.67
N SER A 269 11.82 -29.30 55.05
CA SER A 269 11.72 -30.61 55.69
C SER A 269 12.94 -31.44 55.33
#